data_AF-A0A1M5PFY2-F1
#
_entry.id   AF-A0A1M5PFY2-F1
#
_cell.length_a   1.000
_cell.length_b   1.000
_cell.length_c   1.000
_cell.angle_alpha   90.00
_cell.angle_beta   90.00
_cell.angle_gamma   90.00
#
_symmetry.space_group_name_H-M   'P 1'
#
loop_
_entity.id
_entity.type
_entity.pdbx_description
1 polymer ?
#
loop_
_entity_poly.entity_id
_entity_poly.type
_entity_poly.pdbx_seq_one_letter_code
_entity_poly.pdbx_strand_id
1 'polypeptide(L)'
;MKKNMIIFMLNVLIFFMFLSFCQNSVLLTIKDIKPYVREINFIVDDYNNNLKYIKLNTDIYLNRIENIKRGLSSIKRPYIFDEYFKYKIMSLEKIKLILKNINNDQENINKYVCDYNKYNNLAQNEMEKILKSTFIRVTYFNEPS
;
A
#
# COMPACT_ATOMS: atom_id res chain seq x y z
N MET A 1 1.59 -20.65 -46.35
CA MET A 1 2.36 -19.49 -45.83
C MET A 1 1.47 -18.36 -45.32
N LYS A 2 0.55 -17.79 -46.13
CA LYS A 2 -0.34 -16.68 -45.69
C LYS A 2 -1.17 -16.98 -44.42
N LYS A 3 -1.74 -18.19 -44.31
CA LYS A 3 -2.51 -18.63 -43.12
C LYS A 3 -1.67 -18.59 -41.83
N ASN A 4 -0.42 -19.05 -41.89
CA ASN A 4 0.48 -19.06 -40.72
C ASN A 4 0.88 -17.63 -40.32
N MET A 5 1.06 -16.74 -41.30
CA MET A 5 1.35 -15.32 -41.05
C MET A 5 0.16 -14.60 -40.38
N ILE A 6 -1.07 -14.90 -40.80
CA ILE A 6 -2.29 -14.33 -40.18
C ILE A 6 -2.43 -14.82 -38.73
N ILE A 7 -2.23 -16.12 -38.48
CA ILE A 7 -2.28 -16.70 -37.12
C ILE A 7 -1.19 -16.05 -36.24
N PHE A 8 0.02 -15.87 -36.76
CA PHE A 8 1.09 -15.19 -36.05
C PHE A 8 0.72 -13.76 -35.67
N MET A 9 0.20 -12.97 -36.62
CA MET A 9 -0.23 -11.59 -36.35
C MET A 9 -1.37 -11.51 -35.32
N LEU A 10 -2.32 -12.45 -35.37
CA LEU A 10 -3.39 -12.55 -34.39
C LEU A 10 -2.85 -12.83 -32.98
N ASN A 11 -1.90 -13.78 -32.85
CA ASN A 11 -1.28 -14.10 -31.57
C ASN A 11 -0.49 -12.91 -31.00
N VAL A 12 0.22 -12.16 -31.85
CA VAL A 12 0.92 -10.94 -31.44
C VAL A 12 -0.06 -9.89 -30.93
N LEU A 13 -1.20 -9.70 -31.61
CA LEU A 13 -2.21 -8.74 -31.22
C LEU A 13 -2.87 -9.11 -29.88
N ILE A 14 -3.20 -10.39 -29.70
CA ILE A 14 -3.71 -10.94 -28.44
C ILE A 14 -2.69 -10.74 -27.31
N PHE A 15 -1.40 -11.01 -27.58
CA PHE A 15 -0.33 -10.80 -26.61
C PHE A 15 -0.28 -9.34 -26.12
N PHE A 16 -0.34 -8.36 -27.02
CA PHE A 16 -0.35 -6.95 -26.63
C PHE A 16 -1.62 -6.56 -25.86
N MET A 17 -2.79 -7.09 -26.22
CA MET A 17 -4.01 -6.87 -25.44
C MET A 17 -3.89 -7.38 -24.00
N PHE A 18 -3.34 -8.58 -23.80
CA PHE A 18 -3.07 -9.12 -22.46
C PHE A 18 -2.05 -8.28 -21.70
N LEU A 19 -0.99 -7.83 -22.37
CA LEU A 19 0.02 -6.97 -21.75
C LEU A 19 -0.59 -5.66 -21.24
N SER A 20 -1.41 -4.99 -22.06
CA SER A 20 -2.13 -3.77 -21.68
C SER A 20 -3.11 -4.02 -20.54
N PHE A 21 -3.83 -5.14 -20.56
CA PHE A 21 -4.73 -5.51 -19.47
C PHE A 21 -3.98 -5.68 -18.14
N CYS A 22 -2.85 -6.39 -18.15
CA CYS A 22 -2.01 -6.57 -16.97
C CYS A 22 -1.50 -5.23 -16.41
N GLN A 23 -0.99 -4.35 -17.28
CA GLN A 23 -0.51 -3.03 -16.86
C GLN A 23 -1.63 -2.16 -16.26
N ASN A 24 -2.81 -2.16 -16.90
CA ASN A 24 -3.97 -1.44 -16.40
C ASN A 24 -4.45 -1.97 -15.06
N SER A 25 -4.41 -3.29 -14.84
CA SER A 25 -4.79 -3.88 -13.55
C SER A 25 -3.88 -3.38 -12.41
N VAL A 26 -2.58 -3.25 -12.67
CA VAL A 26 -1.62 -2.71 -11.69
C VAL A 26 -1.91 -1.24 -11.38
N LEU A 27 -2.13 -0.42 -12.41
CA LEU A 27 -2.47 1.00 -12.26
C LEU A 27 -3.77 1.21 -11.45
N LEU A 28 -4.80 0.40 -11.74
CA LEU A 28 -6.07 0.44 -11.00
C LEU A 28 -5.86 0.08 -9.53
N THR A 29 -5.11 -0.97 -9.23
CA THR A 29 -4.79 -1.34 -7.85
C THR A 29 -4.03 -0.24 -7.11
N ILE A 30 -3.05 0.42 -7.75
CA ILE A 30 -2.34 1.57 -7.14
C ILE A 30 -3.30 2.72 -6.85
N LYS A 31 -4.20 3.02 -7.79
CA LYS A 31 -5.21 4.08 -7.63
C LYS A 31 -6.12 3.78 -6.43
N ASP A 32 -6.54 2.53 -6.26
CA ASP A 32 -7.40 2.10 -5.16
C ASP A 32 -6.68 2.11 -3.79
N ILE A 33 -5.36 1.86 -3.77
CA ILE A 33 -4.53 1.92 -2.56
C ILE A 33 -4.25 3.37 -2.12
N LYS A 34 -4.07 4.29 -3.07
CA LYS A 34 -3.68 5.70 -2.82
C LYS A 34 -4.46 6.41 -1.70
N PRO A 35 -5.81 6.38 -1.63
CA PRO A 35 -6.54 7.04 -0.56
C PRO A 35 -6.21 6.46 0.83
N TYR A 36 -6.01 5.16 0.94
CA TYR A 36 -5.63 4.51 2.21
C TYR A 36 -4.22 4.91 2.65
N VAL A 37 -3.27 4.97 1.72
CA VAL A 37 -1.90 5.43 2.04
C VAL A 37 -1.91 6.87 2.55
N ARG A 38 -2.69 7.74 1.90
CA ARG A 38 -2.86 9.13 2.35
C ARG A 38 -3.43 9.19 3.77
N GLU A 39 -4.48 8.42 4.06
CA GLU A 39 -5.08 8.37 5.38
C GLU A 39 -4.12 7.86 6.46
N ILE A 40 -3.31 6.83 6.14
CA ILE A 40 -2.27 6.33 7.04
C ILE A 40 -1.23 7.42 7.34
N ASN A 41 -0.80 8.15 6.31
CA ASN A 41 0.15 9.24 6.48
C ASN A 41 -0.41 10.35 7.38
N PHE A 42 -1.70 10.69 7.24
CA PHE A 42 -2.35 11.63 8.15
C PHE A 42 -2.35 11.13 9.61
N ILE A 43 -2.66 9.86 9.84
CA ILE A 43 -2.65 9.29 11.20
C ILE A 43 -1.24 9.35 11.81
N VAL A 44 -0.22 9.04 11.02
CA VAL A 44 1.19 9.09 11.47
C VAL A 44 1.64 10.52 11.72
N ASP A 45 1.26 11.47 10.85
CA ASP A 45 1.58 12.88 11.02
C ASP A 45 0.93 13.46 12.29
N ASP A 46 -0.35 13.16 12.52
CA ASP A 46 -1.03 13.52 13.76
C ASP A 46 -0.34 12.90 14.98
N TYR A 47 0.15 11.66 14.89
CA TYR A 47 0.88 11.02 15.99
C TYR A 47 2.15 11.78 16.36
N ASN A 48 2.87 12.27 15.35
CA ASN A 48 4.12 13.00 15.56
C ASN A 48 3.87 14.45 16.02
N ASN A 49 2.85 15.12 15.47
CA ASN A 49 2.65 16.57 15.65
C ASN A 49 1.55 16.92 16.65
N ASN A 50 0.53 16.08 16.77
CA ASN A 50 -0.72 16.34 17.51
C ASN A 50 -1.01 15.27 18.58
N LEU A 51 0.02 14.74 19.23
CA LEU A 51 -0.08 13.60 20.17
C LEU A 51 -1.17 13.77 21.25
N LYS A 52 -1.33 14.97 21.82
CA LYS A 52 -2.37 15.26 22.83
C LYS A 52 -3.78 15.02 22.28
N TYR A 53 -4.03 15.43 21.04
CA TYR A 53 -5.32 15.25 20.39
C TYR A 53 -5.62 13.77 20.14
N ILE A 54 -4.62 12.99 19.70
CA ILE A 54 -4.79 11.54 19.52
C ILE A 54 -5.11 10.86 20.84
N LYS A 55 -4.39 11.18 21.93
CA LYS A 55 -4.61 10.55 23.24
C LYS A 55 -6.05 10.71 23.74
N LEU A 56 -6.67 11.85 23.44
CA LEU A 56 -8.06 12.16 23.79
C LEU A 56 -9.07 11.50 22.84
N ASN A 57 -8.67 11.18 21.61
CA ASN A 57 -9.55 10.68 20.55
C ASN A 57 -9.15 9.27 20.06
N THR A 58 -8.51 8.48 20.91
CA THR A 58 -7.91 7.18 20.54
C THR A 58 -8.91 6.25 19.82
N ASP A 59 -10.16 6.20 20.27
CA ASP A 59 -11.20 5.34 19.67
C ASP A 59 -11.50 5.72 18.22
N ILE A 60 -11.49 7.02 17.89
CA ILE A 60 -11.69 7.52 16.53
C ILE A 60 -10.55 7.03 15.63
N TYR A 61 -9.30 7.15 16.08
CA TYR A 61 -8.14 6.69 15.32
C TYR A 61 -8.10 5.16 15.18
N LEU A 62 -8.48 4.41 16.21
CA LEU A 62 -8.61 2.96 16.14
C LEU A 62 -9.68 2.53 15.11
N ASN A 63 -10.81 3.22 15.05
CA ASN A 63 -11.85 2.95 14.06
C ASN A 63 -11.36 3.28 12.64
N ARG A 64 -10.63 4.39 12.45
CA ARG A 64 -10.00 4.76 11.17
C ARG A 64 -9.04 3.66 10.69
N ILE A 65 -8.18 3.15 11.57
CA ILE A 65 -7.26 2.04 11.28
C ILE A 65 -8.03 0.79 10.83
N GLU A 66 -9.11 0.43 11.54
CA GLU A 66 -9.86 -0.77 11.19
C GLU A 66 -10.62 -0.62 9.87
N ASN A 67 -11.13 0.58 9.58
CA ASN A 67 -11.73 0.91 8.28
C ASN A 67 -10.71 0.80 7.14
N ILE A 68 -9.49 1.31 7.34
CA ILE A 68 -8.39 1.15 6.38
C ILE A 68 -8.10 -0.34 6.13
N LYS A 69 -7.97 -1.14 7.19
CA LYS A 69 -7.69 -2.58 7.05
C LYS A 69 -8.77 -3.32 6.28
N ARG A 70 -10.05 -3.05 6.57
CA ARG A 70 -11.19 -3.62 5.83
C ARG A 70 -11.18 -3.19 4.37
N GLY A 71 -10.96 -1.89 4.13
CA GLY A 71 -10.84 -1.31 2.80
C GLY A 71 -9.75 -1.98 1.98
N LEU A 72 -8.52 -2.04 2.50
CA LEU A 72 -7.38 -2.71 1.85
C LEU A 72 -7.65 -4.20 1.59
N SER A 73 -8.26 -4.90 2.55
CA SER A 73 -8.58 -6.33 2.39
C SER A 73 -9.61 -6.60 1.28
N SER A 74 -10.47 -5.62 0.98
CA SER A 74 -11.50 -5.73 -0.05
C SER A 74 -11.03 -5.41 -1.48
N ILE A 75 -9.84 -4.81 -1.64
CA ILE A 75 -9.30 -4.44 -2.95
C ILE A 75 -9.01 -5.69 -3.77
N LYS A 76 -9.68 -5.81 -4.92
CA LYS A 76 -9.32 -6.79 -5.95
C LYS A 76 -7.99 -6.41 -6.56
N ARG A 77 -7.02 -7.31 -6.49
CA ARG A 77 -5.62 -7.03 -6.85
C ARG A 77 -4.98 -8.20 -7.60
N PRO A 78 -4.03 -7.92 -8.50
CA PRO A 78 -3.13 -8.94 -9.03
C PRO A 78 -2.25 -9.54 -7.92
N TYR A 79 -1.87 -10.81 -8.06
CA TYR A 79 -1.01 -11.55 -7.13
C TYR A 79 0.32 -10.82 -6.81
N ILE A 80 0.83 -10.02 -7.76
CA ILE A 80 2.07 -9.25 -7.58
C ILE A 80 2.02 -8.30 -6.38
N PHE A 81 0.82 -7.93 -5.88
CA PHE A 81 0.62 -7.06 -4.72
C PHE A 81 0.52 -7.81 -3.39
N ASP A 82 0.51 -9.15 -3.34
CA ASP A 82 0.16 -9.85 -2.10
C ASP A 82 1.14 -9.59 -0.95
N GLU A 83 2.45 -9.55 -1.22
CA GLU A 83 3.44 -9.17 -0.20
C GLU A 83 3.31 -7.71 0.22
N TYR A 84 3.00 -6.79 -0.70
CA TYR A 84 2.71 -5.39 -0.36
C TYR A 84 1.56 -5.29 0.67
N PHE A 85 0.43 -5.94 0.39
CA PHE A 85 -0.74 -5.88 1.29
C PHE A 85 -0.44 -6.56 2.62
N LYS A 86 0.23 -7.71 2.61
CA LYS A 86 0.65 -8.40 3.84
C LYS A 86 1.48 -7.48 4.73
N TYR A 87 2.53 -6.85 4.21
CA TYR A 87 3.35 -5.93 4.99
C TYR A 87 2.59 -4.67 5.42
N LYS A 88 1.70 -4.14 4.57
CA LYS A 88 0.89 -2.97 4.92
C LYS A 88 -0.12 -3.26 6.03
N ILE A 89 -0.72 -4.45 6.04
CA ILE A 89 -1.60 -4.88 7.14
C ILE A 89 -0.78 -5.08 8.42
N MET A 90 0.40 -5.69 8.34
CA MET A 90 1.29 -5.84 9.50
C MET A 90 1.69 -4.49 10.09
N SER A 91 1.99 -3.47 9.27
CA SER A 91 2.30 -2.13 9.77
C SER A 91 1.09 -1.46 10.44
N LEU A 92 -0.12 -1.64 9.90
CA LEU A 92 -1.35 -1.13 10.53
C LEU A 92 -1.63 -1.76 11.90
N GLU A 93 -1.36 -3.04 12.08
CA GLU A 93 -1.47 -3.68 13.39
C GLU A 93 -0.51 -3.05 14.42
N LYS A 94 0.67 -2.61 13.99
CA LYS A 94 1.61 -1.91 14.87
C LYS A 94 1.13 -0.51 15.24
N ILE A 95 0.58 0.25 14.29
CA ILE A 95 -0.08 1.54 14.61
C ILE A 95 -1.22 1.32 15.63
N LYS A 96 -2.03 0.28 15.43
CA LYS A 96 -3.11 -0.07 16.36
C LYS A 96 -2.58 -0.35 17.77
N LEU A 97 -1.48 -1.08 17.90
CA LEU A 97 -0.84 -1.33 19.20
C LEU A 97 -0.27 -0.06 19.83
N ILE A 98 0.33 0.84 19.03
CA ILE A 98 0.80 2.14 19.51
C ILE A 98 -0.37 2.92 20.11
N LEU A 99 -1.47 3.06 19.36
CA LEU A 99 -2.65 3.81 19.79
C LEU A 99 -3.30 3.22 21.05
N LYS A 100 -3.40 1.88 21.16
CA LYS A 100 -3.96 1.22 22.35
C LYS A 100 -3.14 1.44 23.62
N ASN A 101 -1.82 1.57 23.49
CA ASN A 101 -0.91 1.68 24.62
C ASN A 101 -0.43 3.11 24.89
N ILE A 102 -0.89 4.08 24.10
CA ILE A 102 -0.41 5.47 24.11
C ILE A 102 -0.58 6.19 25.46
N ASN A 103 -1.52 5.72 26.28
CA ASN A 103 -1.84 6.26 27.60
C ASN A 103 -1.28 5.43 28.76
N ASN A 104 -0.83 4.18 28.52
CA ASN A 104 -0.60 3.20 29.59
C ASN A 104 0.84 2.64 29.65
N ASP A 105 1.51 2.42 28.52
CA ASP A 105 2.74 1.62 28.50
C ASP A 105 3.77 2.17 27.50
N GLN A 106 4.63 3.09 27.95
CA GLN A 106 5.61 3.77 27.11
C GLN A 106 6.78 2.86 26.68
N GLU A 107 7.08 1.81 27.45
CA GLU A 107 8.27 0.99 27.23
C GLU A 107 8.16 0.16 25.94
N ASN A 108 6.95 -0.35 25.65
CA ASN A 108 6.66 -1.13 24.45
C ASN A 108 6.36 -0.28 23.20
N ILE A 109 6.03 1.01 23.35
CA ILE A 109 5.70 1.89 22.22
C ILE A 109 6.86 2.00 21.24
N ASN A 110 8.09 2.18 21.74
CA ASN A 110 9.27 2.29 20.87
C ASN A 110 9.47 1.04 20.01
N LYS A 111 9.24 -0.14 20.59
CA LYS A 111 9.30 -1.41 19.85
C LYS A 111 8.23 -1.47 18.76
N TYR A 112 7.01 -1.05 19.06
CA TYR A 112 5.93 -1.01 18.06
C TYR A 112 6.19 0.00 16.94
N VAL A 113 6.80 1.15 17.25
CA VAL A 113 7.24 2.14 16.25
C VAL A 113 8.32 1.56 15.35
N CYS A 114 9.32 0.87 15.93
CA CYS A 114 10.36 0.19 15.14
C CYS A 114 9.77 -0.89 14.22
N ASP A 115 8.87 -1.73 14.74
CA ASP A 115 8.18 -2.74 13.95
C ASP A 115 7.32 -2.10 12.84
N TYR A 116 6.59 -1.02 13.15
CA TYR A 116 5.82 -0.26 12.17
C TYR A 116 6.70 0.20 11.01
N ASN A 117 7.82 0.86 11.33
CA ASN A 117 8.77 1.37 10.33
C ASN A 117 9.35 0.23 9.49
N LYS A 118 9.71 -0.89 10.12
CA LYS A 118 10.21 -2.09 9.42
C LYS A 118 9.20 -2.58 8.38
N TYR A 119 7.94 -2.82 8.79
CA TYR A 119 6.93 -3.33 7.87
C TYR A 119 6.51 -2.30 6.83
N ASN A 120 6.48 -1.01 7.17
CA ASN A 120 6.21 0.04 6.20
C ASN A 120 7.29 0.14 5.13
N ASN A 121 8.57 0.00 5.50
CA ASN A 121 9.69 -0.04 4.55
C ASN A 121 9.65 -1.28 3.65
N LEU A 122 9.30 -2.44 4.20
CA LEU A 122 9.11 -3.65 3.39
C LEU A 122 7.97 -3.48 2.38
N ALA A 123 6.84 -2.90 2.78
CA ALA A 123 5.75 -2.58 1.88
C ALA A 123 6.19 -1.59 0.78
N GLN A 124 6.95 -0.55 1.14
CA GLN A 124 7.46 0.42 0.17
C GLN A 124 8.39 -0.24 -0.86
N ASN A 125 9.30 -1.11 -0.41
CA ASN A 125 10.22 -1.83 -1.30
C ASN A 125 9.46 -2.73 -2.30
N GLU A 126 8.40 -3.42 -1.86
CA GLU A 126 7.57 -4.21 -2.77
C GLU A 126 6.81 -3.33 -3.76
N MET A 127 6.27 -2.17 -3.34
CA MET A 127 5.64 -1.22 -4.25
C MET A 127 6.64 -0.73 -5.32
N GLU A 128 7.85 -0.35 -4.93
CA GLU A 128 8.90 0.05 -5.87
C GLU A 128 9.28 -1.05 -6.85
N LYS A 129 9.37 -2.30 -6.38
CA LYS A 129 9.65 -3.47 -7.21
C LYS A 129 8.54 -3.70 -8.23
N ILE A 130 7.27 -3.61 -7.81
CA ILE A 130 6.11 -3.72 -8.71
C ILE A 130 6.19 -2.65 -9.77
N LEU A 131 6.40 -1.40 -9.37
CA LEU A 131 6.49 -0.28 -10.30
C LEU A 131 7.66 -0.41 -11.28
N LYS A 132 8.84 -0.85 -10.83
CA LYS A 132 9.99 -1.14 -11.71
C LYS A 132 9.70 -2.29 -12.68
N SER A 133 8.92 -3.29 -12.26
CA SER A 133 8.56 -4.45 -13.09
C SER A 133 7.50 -4.12 -14.15
N THR A 134 6.66 -3.12 -13.89
CA THR A 134 5.80 -2.56 -14.92
C THR A 134 6.64 -1.68 -15.85
N PHE A 135 6.39 -1.70 -17.16
CA PHE A 135 7.00 -0.75 -18.13
C PHE A 135 6.65 0.73 -17.87
N ILE A 136 6.06 1.02 -16.71
CA ILE A 136 5.85 2.34 -16.16
C ILE A 136 7.20 2.77 -15.59
N ARG A 137 7.98 3.50 -16.39
CA ARG A 137 9.17 4.19 -15.90
C ARG A 137 8.69 5.20 -14.85
N VAL A 138 8.93 4.91 -13.56
CA VAL A 138 8.58 5.82 -12.47
C VAL A 138 9.46 7.06 -12.59
N THR A 139 8.94 8.09 -13.25
CA THR A 139 9.50 9.43 -13.15
C THR A 139 8.97 10.05 -11.87
N TYR A 140 9.67 9.77 -10.77
CA TYR A 140 9.67 10.49 -9.48
C TYR A 140 8.37 10.47 -8.64
N PHE A 141 8.46 9.82 -7.47
CA PHE A 141 7.54 10.00 -6.32
C PHE A 141 7.99 11.13 -5.37
N ASN A 142 9.09 11.83 -5.71
CA ASN A 142 9.54 13.01 -4.97
C ASN A 142 9.15 14.25 -5.78
N GLU A 143 8.03 14.87 -5.43
CA GLU A 143 7.94 16.32 -5.63
C GLU A 143 9.00 16.96 -4.71
N PRO A 144 9.84 17.89 -5.20
CA PRO A 144 10.65 18.71 -4.31
C PRO A 144 9.71 19.62 -3.50
N SER A 145 10.04 19.70 -2.21
CA SER A 145 9.58 20.65 -1.19
C SER A 145 9.12 22.01 -1.70
#